data_AF-X7F304-F1
#
_entry.id   AF-X7F304-F1
#
_cell.length_a   1.000
_cell.length_b   1.000
_cell.length_c   1.000
_cell.angle_alpha   90.00
_cell.angle_beta   90.00
_cell.angle_gamma   90.00
#
_symmetry.space_group_name_H-M   'P 1'
#
loop_
_entity.id
_entity.type
_entity.pdbx_description
1 polymer ?
#
loop_
_entity_poly.entity_id
_entity_poly.type
_entity_poly.pdbx_seq_one_letter_code
_entity_poly.pdbx_strand_id
1 'polypeptide(L)'
;MKASDMVLTPMGVRFAGRLWPCEIGRGGVRADKREGDGATPVGIHRIVGMLYRPDRMARPTDWALPIGPADLWSDDPGHEDYNLMVRAPYPHSHERLRRADPMYDLVILTDWNWPRAERGRGSAIFLHQRRRAGSPTAGCIAFRRDHLRRIAPLIRHETRVIVPEALSGRR
;
A
#
# COMPACT_ATOMS: atom_id res chain seq x y z
N MET A 1 18.74 -8.27 -6.70
CA MET A 1 17.65 -7.29 -6.90
C MET A 1 17.63 -6.90 -8.37
N LYS A 2 16.46 -6.88 -9.00
CA LYS A 2 16.26 -6.46 -10.39
C LYS A 2 16.11 -4.94 -10.47
N ALA A 3 16.38 -4.35 -11.63
CA ALA A 3 16.12 -2.92 -11.86
C ALA A 3 14.62 -2.57 -11.76
N SER A 4 13.75 -3.56 -11.95
CA SER A 4 12.29 -3.50 -11.80
C SER A 4 11.79 -3.63 -10.36
N ASP A 5 12.67 -3.85 -9.37
CA ASP A 5 12.27 -3.87 -7.97
C ASP A 5 12.16 -2.44 -7.43
N MET A 6 11.11 -2.18 -6.66
CA MET A 6 10.92 -0.98 -5.84
C MET A 6 11.61 -1.21 -4.50
N VAL A 7 12.77 -0.60 -4.26
CA VAL A 7 13.54 -0.85 -3.03
C VAL A 7 13.45 0.33 -2.10
N LEU A 8 12.90 0.12 -0.90
CA LEU A 8 12.87 1.14 0.15
C LEU A 8 14.30 1.42 0.66
N THR A 9 14.60 2.70 0.82
CA THR A 9 15.85 3.25 1.35
C THR A 9 15.52 4.34 2.38
N PRO A 10 16.49 4.82 3.18
CA PRO A 10 16.27 5.93 4.10
C PRO A 10 15.76 7.22 3.41
N MET A 11 16.04 7.39 2.12
CA MET A 11 15.69 8.60 1.35
C MET A 11 14.42 8.44 0.51
N GLY A 12 13.78 7.27 0.55
CA GLY A 12 12.60 6.94 -0.25
C GLY A 12 12.76 5.63 -1.02
N VAL A 13 11.91 5.40 -2.01
CA VAL A 13 11.92 4.17 -2.81
C VAL A 13 12.72 4.38 -4.09
N ARG A 14 13.74 3.55 -4.32
CA ARG A 14 14.46 3.48 -5.60
C ARG A 14 13.68 2.59 -6.57
N PHE A 15 13.30 3.11 -7.73
CA PHE A 15 12.58 2.37 -8.76
C PHE A 15 12.75 3.01 -10.14
N ALA A 16 12.94 2.18 -11.18
CA ALA A 16 13.07 2.60 -12.57
C ALA A 16 14.14 3.70 -12.78
N GLY A 17 15.32 3.51 -12.18
CA GLY A 17 16.45 4.44 -12.29
C GLY A 17 16.28 5.76 -11.52
N ARG A 18 15.24 5.91 -10.69
CA ARG A 18 14.95 7.13 -9.94
C ARG A 18 14.77 6.85 -8.45
N LEU A 19 14.96 7.87 -7.64
CA LEU A 19 14.61 7.88 -6.22
C LEU A 19 13.29 8.65 -6.04
N TRP A 20 12.33 8.01 -5.39
CA TRP A 20 11.01 8.56 -5.13
C TRP A 20 10.82 8.78 -3.63
N PRO A 21 10.89 10.03 -3.14
CA PRO A 21 10.55 10.34 -1.76
C PRO A 21 9.17 9.81 -1.38
N CYS A 22 9.10 9.18 -0.21
CA CYS A 22 7.89 8.58 0.34
C CYS A 22 7.84 8.76 1.86
N GLU A 23 6.63 8.63 2.40
CA GLU A 23 6.37 8.48 3.83
C GLU A 23 6.15 6.98 4.12
N ILE A 24 6.54 6.54 5.31
CA ILE A 24 6.33 5.17 5.79
C ILE A 24 5.47 5.18 7.05
N GLY A 25 5.22 4.00 7.60
CA GLY A 25 4.49 3.84 8.85
C GLY A 25 5.09 4.67 10.00
N ARG A 26 4.23 5.27 10.83
CA ARG A 26 4.63 5.99 12.06
C ARG A 26 5.41 5.11 13.06
N GLY A 27 5.24 3.80 12.96
CA GLY A 27 5.98 2.79 13.73
C GLY A 27 7.36 2.44 13.15
N GLY A 28 7.78 3.11 12.09
CA GLY A 28 9.02 2.82 11.36
C GLY A 28 8.91 1.56 10.52
N VAL A 29 10.05 0.94 10.22
CA VAL A 29 10.13 -0.37 9.57
C VAL A 29 10.29 -1.47 10.62
N ARG A 30 9.54 -2.58 10.49
CA ARG A 30 9.58 -3.70 11.43
C ARG A 30 9.56 -5.06 10.75
N ALA A 31 10.40 -5.97 11.25
CA ALA A 31 10.33 -7.40 10.93
C ALA A 31 9.19 -8.10 11.71
N ASP A 32 8.89 -7.62 12.91
CA ASP A 32 7.86 -8.14 13.81
C ASP A 32 6.51 -7.42 13.67
N LYS A 33 6.10 -7.11 12.44
CA LYS A 33 4.86 -6.37 12.12
C LYS A 33 3.63 -7.04 12.77
N ARG A 34 2.79 -6.22 13.42
CA ARG A 34 1.51 -6.60 14.04
C ARG A 34 0.40 -5.61 13.68
N GLU A 35 -0.86 -6.03 13.76
CA GLU A 35 -2.00 -5.13 13.53
C GLU A 35 -1.96 -3.94 14.49
N GLY A 36 -2.26 -2.75 13.97
CA GLY A 36 -2.26 -1.50 14.75
C GLY A 36 -0.90 -0.90 15.16
N ASP A 37 0.23 -1.59 14.95
CA ASP A 37 1.57 -1.08 15.34
C ASP A 37 2.03 0.17 14.55
N GLY A 38 1.35 0.48 13.45
CA GLY A 38 1.67 1.60 12.59
C GLY A 38 2.94 1.42 11.75
N ALA A 39 3.54 0.24 11.67
CA ALA A 39 4.85 0.01 11.04
C ALA A 39 4.74 -0.49 9.60
N THR A 40 5.75 -0.21 8.78
CA THR A 40 5.90 -0.78 7.45
C THR A 40 6.63 -2.13 7.55
N PRO A 41 6.04 -3.24 7.04
CA PRO A 41 6.61 -4.56 7.21
C PRO A 41 7.87 -4.77 6.35
N VAL A 42 8.94 -5.27 6.97
CA VAL A 42 10.10 -5.83 6.27
C VAL A 42 9.66 -7.00 5.39
N GLY A 43 10.27 -7.12 4.22
CA GLY A 43 10.05 -8.26 3.34
C GLY A 43 10.17 -7.93 1.86
N ILE A 44 9.84 -8.93 1.05
CA ILE A 44 9.70 -8.81 -0.39
C ILE A 44 8.22 -9.02 -0.70
N HIS A 45 7.53 -7.95 -1.05
CA HIS A 45 6.09 -7.97 -1.30
C HIS A 45 5.82 -7.85 -2.79
N ARG A 46 5.03 -8.76 -3.36
CA ARG A 46 4.60 -8.66 -4.76
C ARG A 46 3.51 -7.61 -4.88
N ILE A 47 3.44 -6.97 -6.06
CA ILE A 47 2.28 -6.15 -6.40
C ILE A 47 1.21 -7.08 -6.98
N VAL A 48 0.06 -7.15 -6.32
CA VAL A 48 -1.03 -8.08 -6.67
C VAL A 48 -2.25 -7.41 -7.28
N GLY A 49 -2.29 -6.07 -7.28
CA GLY A 49 -3.37 -5.33 -7.89
C GLY A 49 -3.15 -3.83 -7.86
N MET A 50 -3.98 -3.12 -8.62
CA MET A 50 -4.00 -1.67 -8.66
C MET A 50 -5.44 -1.22 -8.80
N LEU A 51 -5.87 -0.36 -7.90
CA LEU A 51 -7.21 0.20 -7.85
C LEU A 51 -7.13 1.71 -8.10
N TYR A 52 -8.09 2.27 -8.84
CA TYR A 52 -8.10 3.71 -9.14
C TYR A 52 -9.51 4.30 -9.10
N ARG A 53 -9.59 5.61 -8.90
CA ARG A 53 -10.85 6.38 -8.93
C ARG A 53 -11.13 6.93 -10.33
N PRO A 54 -12.02 6.32 -11.13
CA PRO A 54 -12.30 6.78 -12.48
C PRO A 54 -12.92 8.19 -12.54
N ASP A 55 -13.57 8.63 -11.46
CA ASP A 55 -14.12 9.98 -11.31
C ASP A 55 -13.07 11.06 -10.99
N ARG A 56 -11.81 10.67 -10.72
CA ARG A 56 -10.74 11.61 -10.31
C ARG A 56 -9.47 11.51 -11.13
N MET A 57 -9.29 10.42 -11.86
CA MET A 57 -8.15 10.23 -12.75
C MET A 57 -8.45 9.25 -13.87
N ALA A 58 -7.75 9.45 -14.99
CA ALA A 58 -7.67 8.46 -16.05
C ALA A 58 -7.07 7.15 -15.52
N ARG A 59 -7.49 6.05 -16.14
CA ARG A 59 -6.98 4.71 -15.85
C ARG A 59 -5.45 4.67 -16.07
N PRO A 60 -4.64 4.34 -15.05
CA PRO A 60 -3.18 4.43 -15.16
C PRO A 60 -2.55 3.29 -15.96
N THR A 61 -3.16 2.10 -15.94
CA THR A 61 -2.77 0.91 -16.69
C THR A 61 -4.00 0.10 -17.10
N ASP A 62 -3.90 -0.67 -18.18
CA ASP A 62 -4.95 -1.56 -18.69
C ASP A 62 -5.41 -2.66 -17.72
N TRP A 63 -4.61 -2.97 -16.70
CA TRP A 63 -4.92 -3.94 -15.64
C TRP A 63 -5.41 -3.30 -14.33
N ALA A 64 -5.42 -1.96 -14.21
CA ALA A 64 -5.95 -1.28 -13.02
C ALA A 64 -7.48 -1.38 -12.96
N LEU A 65 -8.05 -1.68 -11.80
CA LEU A 65 -9.50 -1.85 -11.61
C LEU A 65 -10.14 -0.62 -10.94
N PRO A 66 -11.39 -0.26 -11.28
CA PRO A 66 -12.05 0.90 -10.69
C PRO A 66 -12.45 0.66 -9.23
N ILE A 67 -12.31 1.69 -8.39
CA ILE A 67 -12.86 1.73 -7.03
C ILE A 67 -14.32 2.18 -7.11
N GLY A 68 -15.22 1.25 -6.81
CA GLY A 68 -16.66 1.45 -6.69
C GLY A 68 -17.07 2.19 -5.41
N PRO A 69 -18.32 2.69 -5.34
CA PRO A 69 -18.83 3.43 -4.18
C PRO A 69 -19.00 2.60 -2.92
N ALA A 70 -19.17 1.28 -3.06
CA ALA A 70 -19.36 0.35 -1.96
C ALA A 70 -18.10 -0.45 -1.62
N ASP A 71 -16.97 -0.18 -2.26
CA ASP A 71 -15.77 -0.99 -2.09
C ASP A 71 -15.03 -0.63 -0.79
N LEU A 72 -14.71 -1.66 -0.02
CA LEU A 72 -14.09 -1.60 1.30
C LEU A 72 -12.91 -2.59 1.35
N TRP A 73 -12.06 -2.45 2.35
CA TRP A 73 -11.03 -3.44 2.69
C TRP A 73 -11.14 -3.80 4.16
N SER A 74 -11.39 -5.07 4.47
CA SER A 74 -11.56 -5.53 5.85
C SER A 74 -10.22 -5.47 6.59
N ASP A 75 -10.21 -4.82 7.75
CA ASP A 75 -9.05 -4.75 8.66
C ASP A 75 -9.35 -5.40 10.02
N ASP A 76 -10.49 -6.10 10.14
CA ASP A 76 -10.92 -6.77 11.36
C ASP A 76 -10.23 -8.14 11.53
N PRO A 77 -9.27 -8.29 12.48
CA PRO A 77 -8.58 -9.56 12.69
C PRO A 77 -9.47 -10.64 13.32
N GLY A 78 -10.70 -10.32 13.75
CA GLY A 78 -11.69 -11.25 14.28
C GLY A 78 -12.61 -11.86 13.23
N HIS A 79 -12.64 -11.33 12.00
CA HIS A 79 -13.57 -11.78 10.95
C HIS A 79 -12.90 -12.69 9.90
N GLU A 80 -13.65 -13.55 9.23
CA GLU A 80 -13.11 -14.45 8.19
C GLU A 80 -12.58 -13.69 6.97
N ASP A 81 -13.15 -12.52 6.68
CA ASP A 81 -12.73 -11.66 5.58
C ASP A 81 -11.48 -10.82 5.88
N TYR A 82 -10.76 -11.09 6.98
CA TYR A 82 -9.62 -10.28 7.40
C TYR A 82 -8.60 -10.08 6.25
N ASN A 83 -8.24 -8.81 6.01
CA ASN A 83 -7.34 -8.37 4.95
C ASN A 83 -7.82 -8.71 3.53
N LEU A 84 -9.13 -8.85 3.30
CA LEU A 84 -9.73 -9.01 1.97
C LEU A 84 -10.52 -7.77 1.54
N MET A 85 -10.66 -7.60 0.24
CA MET A 85 -11.58 -6.61 -0.33
C MET A 85 -13.02 -7.10 -0.15
N VAL A 86 -13.86 -6.25 0.45
CA VAL A 86 -15.27 -6.54 0.75
C VAL A 86 -16.15 -5.39 0.24
N ARG A 87 -17.47 -5.51 0.38
CA ARG A 87 -18.42 -4.49 -0.10
C ARG A 87 -19.44 -4.11 0.96
N ALA A 88 -19.80 -2.84 0.98
CA ALA A 88 -20.88 -2.33 1.82
C ALA A 88 -22.24 -2.90 1.37
N PRO A 89 -23.17 -3.16 2.30
CA PRO A 89 -23.01 -3.01 3.75
C PRO A 89 -22.11 -4.10 4.35
N TYR A 90 -21.17 -3.69 5.21
CA TYR A 90 -20.24 -4.57 5.91
C TYR A 90 -20.05 -4.03 7.34
N PRO A 91 -20.53 -4.74 8.37
CA PRO A 91 -20.62 -4.18 9.73
C PRO A 91 -19.31 -4.26 10.52
N HIS A 92 -18.36 -5.09 10.09
CA HIS A 92 -17.07 -5.28 10.74
C HIS A 92 -16.11 -4.14 10.42
N SER A 93 -15.00 -4.04 11.15
CA SER A 93 -13.99 -2.99 10.91
C SER A 93 -13.45 -3.05 9.48
N HIS A 94 -13.30 -1.88 8.86
CA HIS A 94 -12.83 -1.77 7.47
C HIS A 94 -12.29 -0.39 7.09
N GLU A 95 -11.41 -0.39 6.10
CA GLU A 95 -11.01 0.79 5.34
C GLU A 95 -12.00 1.06 4.19
N ARG A 96 -12.44 2.31 4.04
CA ARG A 96 -13.21 2.73 2.86
C ARG A 96 -12.27 3.00 1.71
N LEU A 97 -12.36 2.23 0.62
CA LEU A 97 -11.52 2.46 -0.55
C LEU A 97 -11.92 3.75 -1.29
N ARG A 98 -13.22 4.07 -1.33
CA ARG A 98 -13.71 5.33 -1.89
C ARG A 98 -13.70 6.46 -0.86
N ARG A 99 -12.53 7.05 -0.63
CA ARG A 99 -12.33 8.17 0.32
C ARG A 99 -12.80 9.52 -0.24
N ALA A 100 -13.17 10.42 0.67
CA ALA A 100 -13.43 11.83 0.36
C ALA A 100 -12.12 12.59 0.09
N ASP A 101 -11.06 12.28 0.85
CA ASP A 101 -9.70 12.76 0.57
C ASP A 101 -9.08 12.02 -0.65
N PRO A 102 -7.96 12.51 -1.22
CA PRO A 102 -7.36 11.91 -2.41
C PRO A 102 -6.36 10.77 -2.12
N MET A 103 -6.24 10.28 -0.88
CA MET A 103 -5.21 9.28 -0.54
C MET A 103 -5.36 8.01 -1.37
N TYR A 104 -6.60 7.58 -1.62
CA TYR A 104 -6.96 6.40 -2.41
C TYR A 104 -7.56 6.76 -3.78
N ASP A 105 -7.14 7.89 -4.36
CA ASP A 105 -7.37 8.11 -5.81
C ASP A 105 -6.71 7.00 -6.64
N LEU A 106 -5.59 6.46 -6.15
CA LEU A 106 -4.84 5.34 -6.69
C LEU A 106 -4.25 4.53 -5.53
N VAL A 107 -4.51 3.22 -5.51
CA VAL A 107 -4.03 2.27 -4.51
C VAL A 107 -3.33 1.13 -5.24
N ILE A 108 -2.11 0.81 -4.85
CA ILE A 108 -1.38 -0.35 -5.37
C ILE A 108 -1.29 -1.37 -4.24
N LEU A 109 -1.81 -2.56 -4.49
CA LEU A 109 -1.97 -3.63 -3.50
C LEU A 109 -0.69 -4.44 -3.41
N THR A 110 -0.26 -4.73 -2.18
CA THR A 110 0.81 -5.69 -1.91
C THR A 110 0.24 -7.03 -1.44
N ASP A 111 1.01 -8.10 -1.53
CA ASP A 111 0.66 -9.42 -0.97
C ASP A 111 0.99 -9.56 0.52
N TRP A 112 1.25 -8.46 1.24
CA TRP A 112 1.46 -8.55 2.68
C TRP A 112 0.21 -9.14 3.36
N ASN A 113 0.42 -10.27 4.05
CA ASN A 113 -0.60 -11.00 4.79
C ASN A 113 -1.83 -11.35 3.93
N TRP A 114 -1.63 -11.61 2.63
CA TRP A 114 -2.69 -11.89 1.65
C TRP A 114 -2.24 -13.00 0.70
N PRO A 115 -3.12 -13.87 0.18
CA PRO A 115 -4.58 -13.93 0.33
C PRO A 115 -5.06 -14.70 1.56
N ARG A 116 -4.18 -15.46 2.21
CA ARG A 116 -4.49 -16.22 3.42
C ARG A 116 -3.95 -15.46 4.62
N ALA A 117 -4.77 -14.55 5.14
CA ALA A 117 -4.35 -13.65 6.19
C ALA A 117 -4.22 -14.38 7.54
N GLU A 118 -3.05 -14.28 8.14
CA GLU A 118 -2.82 -14.63 9.53
C GLU A 118 -3.33 -13.49 10.41
N ARG A 119 -4.30 -13.78 11.28
CA ARG A 119 -4.97 -12.80 12.15
C ARG A 119 -3.93 -12.00 12.95
N GLY A 120 -4.08 -10.68 12.96
CA GLY A 120 -3.25 -9.79 13.78
C GLY A 120 -1.85 -9.49 13.22
N ARG A 121 -1.49 -9.97 12.03
CA ARG A 121 -0.19 -9.63 11.39
C ARG A 121 -0.19 -8.32 10.59
N GLY A 122 -1.27 -7.56 10.65
CA GLY A 122 -1.45 -6.32 9.91
C GLY A 122 -2.19 -6.56 8.59
N SER A 123 -2.94 -5.55 8.18
CA SER A 123 -3.77 -5.54 6.98
C SER A 123 -3.56 -4.26 6.18
N ALA A 124 -4.14 -4.20 4.99
CA ALA A 124 -4.22 -3.00 4.16
C ALA A 124 -2.86 -2.29 3.90
N ILE A 125 -1.77 -3.04 3.78
CA ILE A 125 -0.45 -2.49 3.48
C ILE A 125 -0.36 -2.19 1.98
N PHE A 126 -0.57 -0.94 1.63
CA PHE A 126 -0.63 -0.47 0.23
C PHE A 126 0.48 0.52 -0.11
N LEU A 127 0.61 0.80 -1.40
CA LEU A 127 1.25 2.03 -1.88
C LEU A 127 0.15 3.00 -2.32
N HIS A 128 0.16 4.21 -1.78
CA HIS A 128 -0.89 5.19 -2.07
C HIS A 128 -0.38 6.64 -2.00
N GLN A 129 -1.26 7.62 -2.19
CA GLN A 129 -0.90 9.02 -2.10
C GLN A 129 -0.80 9.48 -0.63
N ARG A 130 0.26 10.19 -0.26
CA ARG A 130 0.38 10.81 1.08
C ARG A 130 -0.62 11.93 1.27
N ARG A 131 -1.13 12.09 2.50
CA ARG A 131 -2.06 13.17 2.87
C ARG A 131 -1.42 14.56 2.72
N ARG A 132 -0.21 14.70 3.24
CA ARG A 132 0.67 15.89 3.12
C ARG A 132 2.13 15.46 3.32
N ALA A 133 3.08 16.34 3.01
CA ALA A 133 4.50 16.07 3.23
C ALA A 133 4.80 15.87 4.73
N GLY A 134 5.63 14.88 5.06
CA GLY A 134 6.03 14.55 6.44
C GLY A 134 4.92 13.89 7.28
N SER A 135 3.79 13.50 6.67
CA SER A 135 2.72 12.81 7.38
C SER A 135 2.96 11.30 7.29
N PRO A 136 3.32 10.62 8.40
CA PRO A 136 3.51 9.17 8.39
C PRO A 136 2.19 8.45 8.14
N THR A 137 2.29 7.19 7.72
CA THR A 137 1.15 6.30 7.46
C THR A 137 0.86 5.41 8.69
N ALA A 138 -0.14 4.53 8.58
CA ALA A 138 -0.37 3.44 9.53
C ALA A 138 0.37 2.13 9.15
N GLY A 139 1.26 2.17 8.15
CA GLY A 139 2.07 1.03 7.72
C GLY A 139 2.33 1.00 6.20
N CYS A 140 1.48 1.64 5.41
CA CYS A 140 1.64 1.84 3.97
C CYS A 140 2.92 2.62 3.59
N ILE A 141 3.28 2.56 2.31
CA ILE A 141 4.29 3.46 1.73
C ILE A 141 3.56 4.52 0.89
N ALA A 142 3.68 5.79 1.27
CA ALA A 142 2.90 6.86 0.66
C ALA A 142 3.75 7.87 -0.12
N PHE A 143 3.34 8.19 -1.33
CA PHE A 143 4.09 9.07 -2.25
C PHE A 143 3.39 10.41 -2.49
N ARG A 144 4.13 11.38 -3.02
CA ARG A 144 3.50 12.57 -3.63
C ARG A 144 2.61 12.13 -4.81
N ARG A 145 1.50 12.85 -5.04
CA ARG A 145 0.48 12.51 -6.04
C ARG A 145 1.05 12.26 -7.45
N ASP A 146 1.86 13.18 -7.94
CA ASP A 146 2.50 13.09 -9.25
C ASP A 146 3.59 12.00 -9.30
N HIS A 147 4.26 11.71 -8.19
CA HIS A 147 5.18 10.56 -8.11
C HIS A 147 4.41 9.26 -8.30
N LEU A 148 3.34 9.04 -7.53
CA LEU A 148 2.55 7.82 -7.62
C LEU A 148 1.97 7.62 -9.03
N ARG A 149 1.47 8.70 -9.64
CA ARG A 149 0.95 8.67 -11.03
C ARG A 149 2.02 8.35 -12.07
N ARG A 150 3.28 8.73 -11.84
CA ARG A 150 4.43 8.36 -12.71
C ARG A 150 4.94 6.95 -12.44
N ILE A 151 4.84 6.48 -11.20
CA ILE A 151 5.25 5.13 -10.79
C ILE A 151 4.30 4.08 -11.37
N ALA A 152 2.99 4.32 -11.27
CA ALA A 152 1.96 3.36 -11.66
C ALA A 152 2.15 2.73 -13.06
N PRO A 153 2.33 3.50 -14.15
CA PRO A 153 2.50 2.93 -15.49
C PRO A 153 3.84 2.20 -15.69
N LEU A 154 4.80 2.35 -14.78
CA LEU A 154 6.10 1.66 -14.85
C LEU A 154 6.08 0.27 -14.21
N ILE A 155 5.04 -0.06 -13.45
CA ILE A 155 4.89 -1.36 -12.79
C ILE A 155 4.64 -2.46 -13.83
N ARG A 156 5.38 -3.56 -13.71
CA ARG A 156 5.24 -4.77 -14.52
C ARG A 156 4.94 -5.97 -13.63
N HIS A 157 4.53 -7.09 -14.21
CA HIS A 157 4.15 -8.32 -13.49
C HIS A 157 5.21 -8.82 -12.47
N GLU A 158 6.49 -8.56 -12.71
CA GLU A 158 7.58 -8.97 -11.82
C GLU A 158 8.04 -7.88 -10.83
N THR A 159 7.41 -6.70 -10.85
CA THR A 159 7.76 -5.62 -9.92
C THR A 159 7.37 -6.02 -8.51
N ARG A 160 8.32 -5.87 -7.59
CA ARG A 160 8.16 -6.16 -6.17
C ARG A 160 8.54 -4.94 -5.35
N VAL A 161 7.94 -4.82 -4.18
CA VAL A 161 8.29 -3.84 -3.15
C VAL A 161 9.18 -4.54 -2.14
N ILE A 162 10.44 -4.13 -2.08
CA ILE A 162 11.44 -4.66 -1.15
C ILE A 162 11.59 -3.65 -0.02
N VAL A 163 11.27 -4.08 1.19
CA VAL A 163 11.52 -3.36 2.45
C VAL A 163 12.66 -4.09 3.17
N PRO A 164 13.91 -3.58 3.08
CA PRO A 164 15.06 -4.29 3.63
C PRO A 164 15.04 -4.37 5.15
N GLU A 165 15.46 -5.50 5.71
CA GLU A 165 15.59 -5.71 7.15
C GLU A 165 16.57 -4.74 7.81
N ALA A 166 17.60 -4.27 7.09
CA ALA A 166 18.56 -3.29 7.58
C ALA A 166 17.94 -1.92 7.96
N LEU A 167 16.70 -1.65 7.53
CA LEU A 167 15.92 -0.48 7.93
C LEU A 167 15.09 -0.72 9.21
N SER A 168 14.94 -1.97 9.63
CA SER A 168 14.19 -2.34 10.84
C SER A 168 14.79 -1.67 12.07
N GLY A 169 13.94 -1.12 12.93
CA GLY A 169 14.36 -0.47 14.17
C GLY A 169 14.97 0.93 14.02
N ARG A 170 15.11 1.45 12.79
CA ARG A 170 15.48 2.85 12.55
C ARG A 170 14.22 3.72 12.61
N ARG A 171 14.21 4.72 13.49
CA ARG A 171 13.18 5.77 13.57
C ARG A 171 13.50 6.92 12.65
#